data_AF-A0A969VVK5-F1
#
_entry.id   AF-A0A969VVK5-F1
#
_cell.length_a   1.000
_cell.length_b   1.000
_cell.length_c   1.000
_cell.angle_alpha   90.00
_cell.angle_beta   90.00
_cell.angle_gamma   90.00
#
_symmetry.space_group_name_H-M   'P 1'
#
loop_
_entity.id
_entity.type
_entity.pdbx_description
1 polymer ?
#
loop_
_entity_poly.entity_id
_entity_poly.type
_entity_poly.pdbx_seq_one_letter_code
_entity_poly.pdbx_strand_id
1 'polypeptide(L)'
;MECDQALVELLQKVPGIKQIIPRGEDIPKCDYQSSLVSLTKTLGTTLETIPNLPNLGIAIESRPQIQKIGLAVNPECKVILVEQLGSIDNLEIIELTEGADYAAMAESIAQLDLVIATDNPIGHLAASLGQQTWMLLEFSPHWTWLIDRTDSPWYPTAKLFRQSEAGNWESTIEDCVQVMQSTH
;
A
#
# COMPACT_ATOMS: atom_id res chain seq x y z
N MET A 1 -19.72 -0.31 -9.27
CA MET A 1 -18.26 -0.32 -9.55
C MET A 1 -17.89 -1.72 -9.93
N GLU A 2 -17.27 -1.91 -11.09
CA GLU A 2 -16.78 -3.22 -11.52
C GLU A 2 -15.39 -3.48 -10.91
N CYS A 3 -15.12 -4.69 -10.42
CA CYS A 3 -13.81 -5.08 -9.87
C CYS A 3 -13.54 -6.59 -10.02
N ASP A 4 -12.32 -7.02 -9.76
CA ASP A 4 -12.01 -8.45 -9.67
C ASP A 4 -12.80 -9.13 -8.53
N GLN A 5 -13.17 -10.40 -8.72
CA GLN A 5 -13.97 -11.18 -7.76
C GLN A 5 -13.34 -11.17 -6.35
N ALA A 6 -12.01 -11.25 -6.28
CA ALA A 6 -11.24 -11.26 -5.04
C ALA A 6 -11.42 -9.99 -4.19
N LEU A 7 -11.86 -8.88 -4.78
CA LEU A 7 -12.01 -7.59 -4.09
C LEU A 7 -13.45 -7.32 -3.65
N VAL A 8 -14.42 -8.13 -4.09
CA VAL A 8 -15.85 -7.87 -3.87
C VAL A 8 -16.16 -7.76 -2.38
N GLU A 9 -15.63 -8.67 -1.57
CA GLU A 9 -15.92 -8.71 -0.13
C GLU A 9 -15.38 -7.51 0.65
N LEU A 10 -14.26 -6.95 0.19
CA LEU A 10 -13.65 -5.77 0.78
C LEU A 10 -14.39 -4.50 0.33
N LEU A 11 -14.64 -4.37 -0.97
CA LEU A 11 -15.16 -3.13 -1.56
C LEU A 11 -16.65 -2.91 -1.26
N GLN A 12 -17.43 -3.97 -1.00
CA GLN A 12 -18.81 -3.83 -0.52
C GLN A 12 -18.93 -3.11 0.83
N LYS A 13 -17.85 -3.07 1.63
CA LYS A 13 -17.83 -2.40 2.95
C LYS A 13 -17.57 -0.90 2.84
N VAL A 14 -17.19 -0.39 1.67
CA VAL A 14 -16.81 1.01 1.49
C VAL A 14 -18.06 1.91 1.44
N PRO A 15 -18.18 2.90 2.35
CA PRO A 15 -19.27 3.86 2.29
C PRO A 15 -19.32 4.60 0.95
N GLY A 16 -20.51 4.75 0.38
CA GLY A 16 -20.73 5.44 -0.89
C GLY A 16 -20.71 4.55 -2.13
N ILE A 17 -20.27 3.29 -2.01
CA ILE A 17 -20.41 2.30 -3.08
C ILE A 17 -21.78 1.63 -2.98
N LYS A 18 -22.66 1.93 -3.95
CA LYS A 18 -24.03 1.36 -3.98
C LYS A 18 -24.07 -0.10 -4.43
N GLN A 19 -23.19 -0.48 -5.35
CA GLN A 19 -23.16 -1.81 -5.96
C GLN A 19 -21.75 -2.14 -6.45
N ILE A 20 -21.28 -3.34 -6.13
CA ILE A 20 -20.10 -3.97 -6.72
C ILE A 20 -20.56 -4.98 -7.77
N ILE A 21 -19.84 -5.03 -8.90
CA ILE A 21 -20.10 -5.95 -10.00
C ILE A 21 -18.78 -6.71 -10.24
N PRO A 22 -18.73 -8.04 -10.05
CA PRO A 22 -17.57 -8.82 -10.43
C PRO A 22 -17.28 -8.71 -11.93
N ARG A 23 -16.00 -8.63 -12.29
CA ARG A 23 -15.59 -8.60 -13.71
C ARG A 23 -16.16 -9.78 -14.47
N GLY A 24 -16.71 -9.48 -15.65
CA GLY A 24 -17.33 -10.47 -16.53
C GLY A 24 -18.82 -10.70 -16.26
N GLU A 25 -19.40 -10.09 -15.23
CA GLU A 25 -20.85 -10.00 -15.08
C GLU A 25 -21.45 -8.85 -15.90
N ASP A 26 -22.78 -8.92 -16.12
CA ASP A 26 -23.50 -7.89 -16.86
C ASP A 26 -23.49 -6.55 -16.11
N ILE A 27 -22.94 -5.53 -16.76
CA ILE A 27 -22.90 -4.17 -16.23
C ILE A 27 -24.30 -3.52 -16.44
N PRO A 28 -24.97 -3.05 -15.37
CA PRO A 28 -26.24 -2.33 -15.49
C PRO A 28 -26.09 -1.07 -16.35
N LYS A 29 -27.18 -0.69 -17.01
CA LYS A 29 -27.20 0.57 -17.77
C LYS A 29 -26.90 1.75 -16.85
N CYS A 30 -25.96 2.59 -17.25
CA CYS A 30 -25.59 3.82 -16.55
C CYS A 30 -25.47 4.98 -17.54
N ASP A 31 -25.56 6.21 -17.03
CA ASP A 31 -25.44 7.42 -17.85
C ASP A 31 -23.99 7.72 -18.24
N TYR A 32 -23.04 7.35 -17.37
CA TYR A 32 -21.61 7.55 -17.57
C TYR A 32 -20.80 6.40 -16.98
N GLN A 33 -19.74 6.01 -17.70
CA GLN A 33 -18.73 5.05 -17.25
C GLN A 33 -17.35 5.69 -17.41
N SER A 34 -16.50 5.57 -16.38
CA SER A 34 -15.12 6.05 -16.40
C SER A 34 -14.22 5.04 -15.71
N SER A 35 -12.99 4.90 -16.18
CA SER A 35 -11.93 4.23 -15.41
C SER A 35 -11.70 4.96 -14.10
N LEU A 36 -11.44 4.20 -13.02
CA LEU A 36 -11.16 4.74 -11.69
C LEU A 36 -9.95 5.69 -11.71
N VAL A 37 -8.91 5.35 -12.46
CA VAL A 37 -7.68 6.16 -12.58
C VAL A 37 -7.93 7.48 -13.32
N SER A 38 -8.97 7.55 -14.16
CA SER A 38 -9.34 8.78 -14.85
C SER A 38 -10.22 9.71 -14.00
N LEU A 39 -10.83 9.20 -12.92
CA LEU A 39 -11.75 9.99 -12.10
C LEU A 39 -11.08 11.19 -11.46
N THR A 40 -9.82 11.08 -11.02
CA THR A 40 -9.10 12.20 -10.41
C THR A 40 -8.96 13.37 -11.37
N LYS A 41 -8.69 13.10 -12.65
CA LYS A 41 -8.70 14.10 -13.71
C LYS A 41 -10.11 14.63 -13.99
N THR A 42 -11.09 13.75 -14.13
CA THR A 42 -12.49 14.12 -14.45
C THR A 42 -13.13 14.98 -13.37
N LEU A 43 -12.84 14.71 -12.10
CA LEU A 43 -13.34 15.46 -10.95
C LEU A 43 -12.49 16.69 -10.62
N GLY A 44 -11.41 16.94 -11.37
CA GLY A 44 -10.51 18.08 -11.13
C GLY A 44 -9.79 18.00 -9.79
N THR A 45 -9.47 16.79 -9.32
CA THR A 45 -8.80 16.58 -8.04
C THR A 45 -7.40 17.22 -8.05
N THR A 46 -7.19 18.15 -7.14
CA THR A 46 -5.90 18.76 -6.81
C THR A 46 -5.38 18.21 -5.49
N LEU A 47 -4.13 18.51 -5.12
CA LEU A 47 -3.58 18.13 -3.81
C LEU A 47 -4.44 18.61 -2.63
N GLU A 48 -5.04 19.80 -2.75
CA GLU A 48 -5.90 20.39 -1.70
C GLU A 48 -7.26 19.71 -1.59
N THR A 49 -7.69 19.02 -2.65
CA THR A 49 -9.02 18.39 -2.74
C THR A 49 -8.93 16.86 -2.75
N ILE A 50 -7.76 16.28 -2.42
CA ILE A 50 -7.65 14.83 -2.25
C ILE A 50 -8.61 14.43 -1.13
N PRO A 51 -9.53 13.48 -1.37
CA PRO A 51 -10.48 13.07 -0.35
C PRO A 51 -9.76 12.52 0.88
N ASN A 52 -9.98 13.13 2.03
CA ASN A 52 -9.59 12.55 3.31
C ASN A 52 -10.65 11.50 3.72
N LEU A 53 -10.63 10.35 3.03
CA LEU A 53 -11.52 9.24 3.34
C LEU A 53 -11.01 8.51 4.58
N PRO A 54 -11.89 8.06 5.49
CA PRO A 54 -11.47 7.10 6.51
C PRO A 54 -10.90 5.87 5.78
N ASN A 55 -9.75 5.37 6.25
CA ASN A 55 -9.16 4.11 5.80
C ASN A 55 -10.24 3.01 5.78
N LEU A 56 -10.02 1.93 5.02
CA LEU A 56 -10.96 0.81 4.78
C LEU A 56 -11.46 0.06 6.05
N GLY A 57 -11.22 0.59 7.25
CA GLY A 57 -12.04 0.30 8.42
C GLY A 57 -11.35 -0.55 9.47
N ILE A 58 -10.02 -0.62 9.48
CA ILE A 58 -9.30 -1.26 10.59
C ILE A 58 -8.67 -0.14 11.42
N ALA A 59 -9.18 0.04 12.64
CA ALA A 59 -8.48 0.84 13.64
C ALA A 59 -7.21 0.07 14.01
N ILE A 60 -6.10 0.42 13.35
CA ILE A 60 -4.80 -0.18 13.64
C ILE A 60 -4.19 0.68 14.74
N GLU A 61 -4.17 0.14 15.95
CA GLU A 61 -3.54 0.80 17.09
C GLU A 61 -2.06 1.03 16.77
N SER A 62 -1.59 2.26 17.00
CA SER A 62 -0.16 2.59 16.92
C SER A 62 0.61 1.71 17.90
N ARG A 63 1.44 0.80 17.40
CA ARG A 63 2.29 -0.06 18.23
C ARG A 63 3.66 0.61 18.41
N PRO A 64 4.15 0.81 19.64
CA PRO A 64 5.33 1.62 19.91
C PRO A 64 6.66 0.95 19.52
N GLN A 65 6.66 -0.34 19.23
CA GLN A 65 7.85 -1.10 18.83
C GLN A 65 7.53 -1.96 17.61
N ILE A 66 8.36 -1.88 16.57
CA ILE A 66 8.22 -2.69 15.34
C ILE A 66 8.92 -4.03 15.57
N GLN A 67 8.16 -5.10 15.76
CA GLN A 67 8.70 -6.46 15.95
C GLN A 67 8.21 -7.43 14.89
N LYS A 68 7.13 -7.11 14.18
CA LYS A 68 6.53 -7.96 13.16
C LYS A 68 6.32 -7.20 11.86
N ILE A 69 7.10 -7.55 10.84
CA ILE A 69 7.11 -6.88 9.53
C ILE A 69 6.58 -7.81 8.44
N GLY A 70 5.67 -7.30 7.62
CA GLY A 70 5.28 -7.93 6.36
C GLY A 70 6.09 -7.38 5.19
N LEU A 71 6.66 -8.24 4.36
CA LEU A 71 7.37 -7.88 3.14
C LEU A 71 6.54 -8.25 1.92
N ALA A 72 6.19 -7.25 1.11
CA ALA A 72 5.60 -7.40 -0.22
C ALA A 72 6.45 -6.62 -1.23
N VAL A 73 7.66 -7.08 -1.50
CA VAL A 73 8.64 -6.35 -2.32
C VAL A 73 9.06 -7.19 -3.54
N ASN A 74 9.60 -6.53 -4.56
CA ASN A 74 10.19 -7.24 -5.70
C ASN A 74 11.40 -8.11 -5.25
N PRO A 75 11.81 -9.13 -6.04
CA PRO A 75 12.89 -10.04 -5.64
C PRO A 75 14.23 -9.35 -5.35
N GLU A 76 14.57 -8.29 -6.10
CA GLU A 76 15.81 -7.54 -5.92
C GLU A 76 15.86 -6.86 -4.54
N CYS A 77 14.78 -6.17 -4.16
CA CYS A 77 14.65 -5.56 -2.85
C CYS A 77 14.66 -6.60 -1.73
N LYS A 78 13.99 -7.75 -1.95
CA LYS A 78 13.84 -8.80 -0.94
C LYS A 78 15.19 -9.32 -0.45
N VAL A 79 16.12 -9.59 -1.38
CA VAL A 79 17.44 -10.13 -1.05
C VAL A 79 18.18 -9.18 -0.11
N ILE A 80 18.23 -7.90 -0.46
CA ILE A 80 18.93 -6.85 0.31
C ILE A 80 18.24 -6.62 1.67
N LEU A 81 16.91 -6.51 1.68
CA LEU A 81 16.14 -6.29 2.91
C LEU A 81 16.30 -7.42 3.91
N VAL A 82 16.22 -8.68 3.48
CA VAL A 82 16.35 -9.83 4.39
C VAL A 82 17.75 -9.87 4.99
N GLU A 83 18.78 -9.54 4.22
CA GLU A 83 20.15 -9.44 4.72
C GLU A 83 20.30 -8.33 5.77
N GLN A 84 19.83 -7.12 5.48
CA GLN A 84 19.98 -5.98 6.39
C GLN A 84 19.08 -6.07 7.63
N LEU A 85 17.82 -6.50 7.48
CA LEU A 85 16.87 -6.65 8.58
C LEU A 85 17.17 -7.87 9.46
N GLY A 86 17.83 -8.90 8.92
CA GLY A 86 18.23 -10.09 9.69
C GLY A 86 19.22 -9.80 10.81
N SER A 87 19.82 -8.61 10.85
CA SER A 87 20.70 -8.14 11.91
C SER A 87 19.97 -7.46 13.09
N ILE A 88 18.65 -7.27 12.99
CA ILE A 88 17.85 -6.61 14.02
C ILE A 88 17.29 -7.66 14.98
N ASP A 89 17.63 -7.55 16.27
CA ASP A 89 17.20 -8.49 17.30
C ASP A 89 15.67 -8.50 17.48
N ASN A 90 15.10 -9.69 17.63
CA ASN A 90 13.67 -9.94 17.89
C ASN A 90 12.70 -9.48 16.76
N LEU A 91 13.20 -9.34 15.53
CA LEU A 91 12.37 -9.01 14.37
C LEU A 91 11.81 -10.28 13.68
N GLU A 92 10.50 -10.40 13.66
CA GLU A 92 9.75 -11.39 12.87
C GLU A 92 9.46 -10.82 11.48
N ILE A 93 9.94 -11.50 10.44
CA ILE A 93 9.72 -11.12 9.04
C ILE A 93 8.78 -12.14 8.39
N ILE A 94 7.65 -11.65 7.87
CA ILE A 94 6.65 -12.43 7.15
C ILE A 94 6.65 -12.01 5.69
N GLU A 95 6.77 -12.98 4.79
CA GLU A 95 6.55 -12.72 3.37
C GLU A 95 5.05 -12.66 3.07
N LEU A 96 4.61 -11.57 2.47
CA LEU A 96 3.25 -11.38 1.97
C LEU A 96 3.25 -11.65 0.47
N THR A 97 2.54 -12.69 0.06
CA THR A 97 2.40 -13.07 -1.35
C THR A 97 0.99 -12.78 -1.83
N GLU A 98 0.85 -12.41 -3.10
CA GLU A 98 -0.47 -12.16 -3.67
C GLU A 98 -1.26 -13.47 -3.72
N GLY A 99 -2.44 -13.47 -3.09
CA GLY A 99 -3.37 -14.59 -3.06
C GLY A 99 -4.71 -14.19 -3.66
N ALA A 100 -5.59 -15.17 -3.87
CA ALA A 100 -6.91 -14.94 -4.44
C ALA A 100 -7.90 -14.27 -3.46
N ASP A 101 -7.55 -14.13 -2.18
CA ASP A 101 -8.42 -13.61 -1.13
C ASP A 101 -7.79 -12.38 -0.45
N TYR A 102 -8.27 -11.19 -0.83
CA TYR A 102 -7.83 -9.93 -0.25
C TYR A 102 -8.41 -9.67 1.15
N ALA A 103 -9.51 -10.33 1.54
CA ALA A 103 -10.06 -10.21 2.88
C ALA A 103 -9.16 -10.93 3.89
N ALA A 104 -8.74 -12.16 3.59
CA ALA A 104 -7.75 -12.89 4.39
C ALA A 104 -6.39 -12.16 4.42
N MET A 105 -5.99 -11.54 3.31
CA MET A 105 -4.79 -10.69 3.27
C MET A 105 -4.92 -9.48 4.20
N ALA A 106 -6.07 -8.80 4.22
CA ALA A 106 -6.32 -7.67 5.10
C ALA A 106 -6.24 -8.06 6.59
N GLU A 107 -6.76 -9.23 6.96
CA GLU A 107 -6.66 -9.77 8.32
C GLU A 107 -5.21 -10.10 8.72
N SER A 108 -4.41 -10.59 7.78
CA SER A 108 -2.98 -10.84 7.99
C SER A 108 -2.22 -9.53 8.18
N ILE A 109 -2.50 -8.53 7.35
CA ILE A 109 -1.90 -7.19 7.44
C ILE A 109 -2.19 -6.54 8.79
N ALA A 110 -3.42 -6.65 9.30
CA ALA A 110 -3.83 -6.04 10.57
C ALA A 110 -3.06 -6.57 11.81
N GLN A 111 -2.40 -7.71 11.68
CA GLN A 111 -1.58 -8.29 12.75
C GLN A 111 -0.13 -7.79 12.72
N LEU A 112 0.30 -7.09 11.68
CA LEU A 112 1.66 -6.59 11.52
C LEU A 112 1.84 -5.24 12.21
N ASP A 113 3.09 -4.91 12.53
CA ASP A 113 3.46 -3.59 13.04
C ASP A 113 3.81 -2.65 11.88
N LEU A 114 4.39 -3.20 10.80
CA LEU A 114 4.80 -2.49 9.61
C LEU A 114 4.66 -3.38 8.38
N VAL A 115 4.24 -2.81 7.26
CA VAL A 115 4.38 -3.42 5.93
C VAL A 115 5.44 -2.66 5.14
N ILE A 116 6.44 -3.36 4.60
CA ILE A 116 7.37 -2.79 3.61
C ILE A 116 7.01 -3.38 2.26
N ALA A 117 6.72 -2.53 1.28
CA ALA A 117 6.28 -2.96 -0.03
C ALA A 117 6.89 -2.15 -1.17
N THR A 118 7.03 -2.75 -2.34
CA THR A 118 7.19 -1.99 -3.59
C THR A 118 5.81 -1.56 -4.11
N ASP A 119 5.74 -0.77 -5.17
CA ASP A 119 4.49 -0.32 -5.80
C ASP A 119 3.66 -1.50 -6.35
N ASN A 120 2.85 -2.14 -5.51
CA ASN A 120 2.09 -3.35 -5.82
C ASN A 120 0.75 -3.40 -5.05
N PRO A 121 -0.17 -4.32 -5.42
CA PRO A 121 -1.49 -4.39 -4.82
C PRO A 121 -1.51 -4.57 -3.29
N ILE A 122 -0.56 -5.33 -2.72
CA ILE A 122 -0.48 -5.55 -1.27
C ILE A 122 -0.08 -4.27 -0.55
N GLY A 123 0.90 -3.53 -1.08
CA GLY A 123 1.31 -2.22 -0.55
C GLY A 123 0.15 -1.22 -0.55
N HIS A 124 -0.60 -1.15 -1.67
CA HIS A 124 -1.80 -0.33 -1.76
C HIS A 124 -2.90 -0.77 -0.79
N LEU A 125 -3.12 -2.08 -0.62
CA LEU A 125 -4.09 -2.60 0.34
C LEU A 125 -3.71 -2.22 1.78
N ALA A 126 -2.46 -2.47 2.19
CA ALA A 126 -1.99 -2.15 3.53
C ALA A 126 -2.14 -0.67 3.86
N ALA A 127 -1.72 0.19 2.92
CA ALA A 127 -1.85 1.63 3.05
C ALA A 127 -3.32 2.08 3.11
N SER A 128 -4.20 1.46 2.32
CA SER A 128 -5.65 1.76 2.31
C SER A 128 -6.36 1.27 3.58
N LEU A 129 -5.84 0.23 4.24
CA LEU A 129 -6.33 -0.25 5.54
C LEU A 129 -5.88 0.64 6.70
N GLY A 130 -4.94 1.55 6.46
CA GLY A 130 -4.35 2.40 7.50
C GLY A 130 -3.20 1.74 8.27
N GLN A 131 -2.64 0.65 7.75
CA GLN A 131 -1.44 0.05 8.34
C GLN A 131 -0.26 0.99 8.12
N GLN A 132 0.64 1.07 9.10
CA GLN A 132 1.94 1.70 8.89
C GLN A 132 2.61 1.00 7.71
N THR A 133 2.85 1.75 6.63
CA THR A 133 3.32 1.17 5.37
C THR A 133 4.53 1.95 4.87
N TRP A 134 5.61 1.28 4.54
CA TRP A 134 6.78 1.88 3.92
C TRP A 134 6.86 1.42 2.47
N MET A 135 6.75 2.37 1.55
CA MET A 135 6.78 2.10 0.12
C MET A 135 8.18 2.36 -0.44
N LEU A 136 8.79 1.32 -0.99
CA LEU A 136 10.01 1.38 -1.77
C LEU A 136 9.64 1.67 -3.23
N LEU A 137 9.96 2.87 -3.69
CA LEU A 137 9.54 3.39 -4.98
C LEU A 137 10.70 3.41 -5.97
N GLU A 138 10.39 3.01 -7.19
CA GLU A 138 11.28 3.13 -8.34
C GLU A 138 11.62 4.59 -8.65
N PHE A 139 12.68 4.81 -9.42
CA PHE A 139 13.14 6.14 -9.83
C PHE A 139 12.05 6.95 -10.55
N SER A 140 11.18 6.28 -11.32
CA SER A 140 10.01 6.88 -11.98
C SER A 140 8.73 6.25 -11.44
N PRO A 141 8.21 6.69 -10.28
CA PRO A 141 7.08 6.06 -9.62
C PRO A 141 5.75 6.39 -10.30
N HIS A 142 4.73 5.59 -10.01
CA HIS A 142 3.36 5.91 -10.41
C HIS A 142 2.91 7.26 -9.83
N TRP A 143 2.12 8.03 -10.59
CA TRP A 143 1.81 9.43 -10.29
C TRP A 143 1.12 9.65 -8.93
N THR A 144 0.42 8.63 -8.42
CA THR A 144 -0.22 8.66 -7.09
C THR A 144 0.78 8.91 -5.98
N TRP A 145 2.04 8.51 -6.16
CA TRP A 145 3.09 8.70 -5.17
C TRP A 145 3.72 10.08 -5.21
N LEU A 146 3.42 10.90 -6.21
CA LEU A 146 4.01 12.23 -6.42
C LEU A 146 5.55 12.20 -6.46
N ILE A 147 6.18 13.38 -6.52
CA ILE A 147 7.63 13.58 -6.60
C ILE A 147 8.05 14.51 -5.44
N ASP A 148 9.31 14.45 -5.02
CA ASP A 148 9.93 15.35 -4.01
C ASP A 148 9.27 15.35 -2.63
N ARG A 149 8.80 14.17 -2.19
CA ARG A 149 8.20 13.99 -0.87
C ARG A 149 8.36 12.57 -0.33
N THR A 150 8.33 12.47 1.00
CA THR A 150 8.50 11.22 1.76
C THR A 150 7.19 10.72 2.40
N ASP A 151 6.08 11.41 2.17
CA ASP A 151 4.73 11.08 2.62
C ASP A 151 3.74 10.96 1.44
N SER A 152 2.55 10.39 1.67
CA SER A 152 1.51 10.26 0.65
C SER A 152 0.21 10.98 1.05
N PRO A 153 -0.28 11.95 0.27
CA PRO A 153 -1.60 12.54 0.49
C PRO A 153 -2.76 11.54 0.33
N TRP A 154 -2.54 10.47 -0.44
CA TRP A 154 -3.53 9.41 -0.64
C TRP A 154 -3.53 8.39 0.49
N TYR A 155 -2.39 8.21 1.15
CA TYR A 155 -2.18 7.22 2.20
C TYR A 155 -1.46 7.85 3.39
N PRO A 156 -2.19 8.40 4.37
CA PRO A 156 -1.60 9.15 5.47
C PRO A 156 -0.61 8.35 6.34
N THR A 157 -0.71 7.02 6.36
CA THR A 157 0.18 6.12 7.12
C THR A 157 1.37 5.63 6.30
N ALA A 158 1.46 6.03 5.02
CA ALA A 158 2.54 5.63 4.14
C ALA A 158 3.76 6.55 4.28
N LYS A 159 4.94 5.94 4.44
CA LYS A 159 6.25 6.60 4.29
C LYS A 159 6.88 6.15 2.99
N LEU A 160 7.46 7.07 2.24
CA LEU A 160 7.99 6.81 0.90
C LEU A 160 9.51 6.88 0.90
N PHE A 161 10.14 5.82 0.40
CA PHE A 161 11.57 5.73 0.12
C PHE A 161 11.74 5.59 -1.39
N ARG A 162 12.65 6.36 -1.98
CA ARG A 162 12.74 6.47 -3.44
C ARG A 162 14.15 6.18 -3.91
N GLN A 163 14.23 5.45 -5.00
CA GLN A 163 15.47 5.33 -5.75
C GLN A 163 15.96 6.71 -6.18
N SER A 164 17.19 7.03 -5.79
CA SER A 164 17.92 8.20 -6.28
C SER A 164 18.43 7.98 -7.71
N GLU A 165 18.67 6.72 -8.09
CA GLU A 165 19.10 6.27 -9.40
C GLU A 165 18.34 5.01 -9.81
N ALA A 166 17.93 4.91 -11.07
CA ALA A 166 17.18 3.77 -11.58
C ALA A 166 17.93 2.45 -11.36
N GLY A 167 17.27 1.49 -10.69
CA GLY A 167 17.82 0.18 -10.40
C GLY A 167 18.72 0.11 -9.15
N ASN A 168 19.06 1.25 -8.53
CA ASN A 168 19.81 1.27 -7.27
C ASN A 168 18.86 1.13 -6.07
N TRP A 169 18.52 -0.12 -5.73
CA TRP A 169 17.71 -0.44 -4.55
C TRP A 169 18.48 -0.39 -3.23
N GLU A 170 19.80 -0.57 -3.26
CA GLU A 170 20.63 -0.66 -2.06
C GLU A 170 20.56 0.63 -1.23
N SER A 171 20.78 1.79 -1.85
CA SER A 171 20.65 3.09 -1.19
C SER A 171 19.25 3.34 -0.61
N THR A 172 18.21 2.91 -1.33
CA THR A 172 16.81 3.08 -0.89
C THR A 172 16.51 2.23 0.35
N ILE A 173 17.08 1.03 0.40
CA ILE A 173 16.91 0.10 1.50
C ILE A 173 17.75 0.51 2.71
N GLU A 174 18.97 1.02 2.49
CA GLU A 174 19.80 1.62 3.55
C GLU A 174 19.05 2.75 4.27
N ASP A 175 18.46 3.69 3.53
CA ASP A 175 17.65 4.78 4.10
C ASP A 175 16.47 4.23 4.92
N CYS A 176 15.79 3.21 4.41
CA CYS A 176 14.70 2.51 5.08
C CYS A 176 15.15 1.89 6.41
N VAL A 177 16.25 1.13 6.40
CA VAL A 177 16.79 0.46 7.58
C VAL A 177 17.32 1.46 8.61
N GLN A 178 17.98 2.54 8.18
CA GLN A 178 18.42 3.62 9.07
C GLN A 178 17.24 4.27 9.80
N VAL A 179 16.14 4.53 9.09
CA VAL A 179 14.91 5.05 9.71
C VAL A 179 14.37 4.06 10.76
N MET A 180 14.37 2.76 10.46
CA MET A 180 13.91 1.73 11.40
C MET A 180 14.72 1.73 12.69
N GLN A 181 16.05 1.74 12.57
CA GLN A 181 16.97 1.77 13.70
C GLN A 181 16.84 3.05 14.52
N SER A 182 16.51 4.19 13.90
CA SER A 182 16.25 5.44 14.63
C SER A 182 14.90 5.50 15.36
N THR A 183 14.00 4.58 15.03
CA THR A 183 12.65 4.49 15.63
C THR A 183 12.61 3.43 16.76
N HIS A 184 13.67 2.63 16.90
CA HIS A 184 13.91 1.68 17.99
C HIS A 184 14.72 2.30 19.13
#